data_AF-F9ZVW7-F1
#
_entry.id   AF-F9ZVW7-F1
#
_cell.length_a   1.000
_cell.length_b   1.000
_cell.length_c   1.000
_cell.angle_alpha   90.00
_cell.angle_beta   90.00
_cell.angle_gamma   90.00
#
_symmetry.space_group_name_H-M   'P 1'
#
loop_
_entity.id
_entity.type
_entity.pdbx_description
1 polymer ?
#
loop_
_entity_poly.entity_id
_entity_poly.type
_entity_poly.pdbx_seq_one_letter_code
_entity_poly.pdbx_strand_id
1 'polypeptide(L)'
;MNKMKKLSLVLAISVLLSGCASFGRGITEAILEKQDNEDTRLCEITGNQFTGLKPQLEAPGRKMKVLMVHGVGNHLAGYSTEFLEKLAKELDLPVTTRAYKNIKLADPKAPEKNLGNLRIHRYLDQSQTQELLFYELTWSEITAKDKEVLAYDNSGEQSFRRAEVNDLLKKFSNDTGPDPIIYLGEKRDDILVAFAQSFCWMISGDWSSLPDDVHKLCSSKNVTPFYNDSYAFVSHSLGSRITIDGLQRLASIYADGETAPYYTAIANVLKNKEVPIYMMSNQLPMLQLGRVMPKITNQEAAYCQPGGEKFAERMLLKTNIIAFSDPNDLLSYALPHDFVSKYLDSRLCINVTNININVAKIYDAFGLGKLANPMDAHIGYDTDDRVIALIAKGIANDKTAPIVKERCRWIRTID
;
A
#
# COMPACT_ATOMS: atom_id res chain seq x y z
N MET A 1 -38.62 -62.21 28.48
CA MET A 1 -38.27 -60.80 28.79
C MET A 1 -37.97 -60.10 27.47
N ASN A 2 -38.88 -59.20 27.07
CA ASN A 2 -39.25 -58.89 25.69
C ASN A 2 -38.24 -58.05 24.88
N LYS A 3 -38.11 -58.36 23.57
CA LYS A 3 -37.44 -57.55 22.53
C LYS A 3 -37.80 -56.05 22.59
N MET A 4 -38.99 -55.70 23.08
CA MET A 4 -39.44 -54.31 23.27
C MET A 4 -38.59 -53.51 24.26
N LYS A 5 -38.03 -54.11 25.33
CA LYS A 5 -37.19 -53.37 26.30
C LYS A 5 -35.83 -52.97 25.74
N LYS A 6 -35.29 -53.70 24.76
CA LYS A 6 -34.03 -53.34 24.08
C LYS A 6 -34.23 -52.19 23.08
N LEU A 7 -35.38 -52.11 22.43
CA LEU A 7 -35.69 -51.04 21.46
C LEU A 7 -35.87 -49.68 22.15
N SER A 8 -36.52 -49.65 23.32
CA SER A 8 -36.69 -48.42 24.10
C SER A 8 -35.38 -47.85 24.68
N LEU A 9 -34.40 -48.72 24.97
CA LEU A 9 -33.08 -48.26 25.47
C LEU A 9 -32.24 -47.62 24.35
N VAL A 10 -32.30 -48.16 23.12
CA VAL A 10 -31.59 -47.60 21.96
C VAL A 10 -32.20 -46.27 21.49
N LEU A 11 -33.52 -46.12 21.60
CA LEU A 11 -34.22 -44.87 21.25
C LEU A 11 -33.94 -43.75 22.28
N ALA A 12 -33.79 -44.09 23.57
CA ALA A 12 -33.43 -43.11 24.61
C ALA A 12 -31.97 -42.61 24.46
N ILE A 13 -31.04 -43.48 24.05
CA ILE A 13 -29.63 -43.12 23.83
C ILE A 13 -29.47 -42.22 22.60
N SER A 14 -30.26 -42.43 21.54
CA SER A 14 -30.22 -41.60 20.33
C SER A 14 -30.80 -40.19 20.53
N VAL A 15 -31.84 -40.03 21.37
CA VAL A 15 -32.37 -38.71 21.75
C VAL A 15 -31.40 -37.93 22.65
N LEU A 16 -30.65 -38.62 23.53
CA LEU A 16 -29.62 -37.99 24.36
C LEU A 16 -28.39 -37.55 23.54
N LEU A 17 -28.02 -38.28 22.48
CA LEU A 17 -26.92 -37.91 21.59
C LEU A 17 -27.27 -36.75 20.65
N SER A 18 -28.53 -36.61 20.22
CA SER A 18 -28.98 -35.45 19.42
C SER A 18 -29.02 -34.13 20.21
N GLY A 19 -29.19 -34.19 21.54
CA GLY A 19 -29.16 -33.01 22.41
C GLY A 19 -27.77 -32.38 22.53
N CYS A 20 -26.71 -33.19 22.57
CA CYS A 20 -25.32 -32.73 22.68
C CYS A 20 -24.82 -32.02 21.41
N ALA A 21 -25.29 -32.43 20.22
CA ALA A 21 -24.93 -31.79 18.96
C ALA A 21 -25.50 -30.37 18.85
N SER A 22 -26.74 -30.14 19.32
CA SER A 22 -27.35 -28.80 19.30
C SER A 22 -26.79 -27.88 20.40
N PHE A 23 -26.48 -28.43 21.58
CA PHE A 23 -25.87 -27.67 22.67
C PHE A 23 -24.42 -27.28 22.36
N GLY A 24 -23.64 -28.21 21.79
CA GLY A 24 -22.29 -27.94 21.30
C GLY A 24 -22.28 -26.86 20.22
N ARG A 25 -23.22 -26.93 19.27
CA ARG A 25 -23.38 -25.90 18.23
C ARG A 25 -23.74 -24.53 18.80
N GLY A 26 -24.68 -24.45 19.73
CA GLY A 26 -25.05 -23.18 20.37
C GLY A 26 -23.93 -22.56 21.23
N ILE A 27 -23.12 -23.39 21.89
CA ILE A 27 -21.92 -22.91 22.61
C ILE A 27 -20.85 -22.43 21.62
N THR A 28 -20.60 -23.18 20.55
CA THR A 28 -19.64 -22.80 19.51
C THR A 28 -20.05 -21.49 18.83
N GLU A 29 -21.32 -21.35 18.45
CA GLU A 29 -21.88 -20.11 17.86
C GLU A 29 -21.75 -18.93 18.84
N ALA A 30 -22.09 -19.10 20.13
CA ALA A 30 -21.94 -18.05 21.13
C ALA A 30 -20.47 -17.67 21.43
N ILE A 31 -19.54 -18.63 21.38
CA ILE A 31 -18.09 -18.36 21.53
C ILE A 31 -17.57 -17.60 20.31
N LEU A 32 -17.98 -17.98 19.11
CA LEU A 32 -17.61 -17.29 17.87
C LEU A 32 -18.18 -15.87 17.85
N GLU A 33 -19.46 -15.68 18.19
CA GLU A 33 -20.09 -14.36 18.29
C GLU A 33 -19.40 -13.47 19.35
N LYS A 34 -18.98 -14.04 20.48
CA LYS A 34 -18.24 -13.29 21.49
C LYS A 34 -16.84 -12.89 21.00
N GLN A 35 -16.13 -13.77 20.31
CA GLN A 35 -14.84 -13.46 19.68
C GLN A 35 -14.97 -12.41 18.57
N ASP A 36 -16.11 -12.38 17.88
CA ASP A 36 -16.39 -11.34 16.88
C ASP A 36 -16.66 -9.95 17.49
N ASN A 37 -17.09 -9.88 18.76
CA ASN A 37 -17.44 -8.64 19.44
C ASN A 37 -16.26 -7.96 20.17
N GLU A 38 -15.22 -8.70 20.56
CA GLU A 38 -14.02 -8.14 21.19
C GLU A 38 -12.89 -7.97 20.18
N ASP A 39 -12.61 -6.72 19.76
CA ASP A 39 -11.44 -6.44 18.91
C ASP A 39 -10.15 -6.53 19.73
N THR A 40 -9.42 -7.64 19.61
CA THR A 40 -8.12 -7.86 20.26
C THR A 40 -6.92 -7.58 19.34
N ARG A 41 -7.15 -7.02 18.16
CA ARG A 41 -6.09 -6.80 17.16
C ARG A 41 -5.04 -5.83 17.68
N LEU A 42 -3.77 -6.22 17.62
CA LEU A 42 -2.67 -5.39 18.09
C LEU A 42 -2.40 -4.22 17.12
N CYS A 43 -1.86 -3.14 17.67
CA CYS A 43 -1.27 -2.03 16.93
C CYS A 43 -0.10 -1.47 17.74
N GLU A 44 1.13 -1.66 17.26
CA GLU A 44 2.35 -1.15 17.86
C GLU A 44 3.16 -0.37 16.83
N ILE A 45 3.57 0.83 17.20
CA ILE A 45 4.27 1.77 16.32
C ILE A 45 5.65 1.99 16.93
N THR A 46 6.70 1.65 16.19
CA THR A 46 8.09 1.83 16.61
C THR A 46 8.81 2.76 15.64
N GLY A 47 9.26 3.91 16.13
CA GLY A 47 9.96 4.90 15.31
C GLY A 47 9.70 6.34 15.72
N ASN A 48 10.00 7.25 14.80
CA ASN A 48 9.77 8.69 14.97
C ASN A 48 8.28 9.04 14.87
N GLN A 49 7.90 10.18 15.45
CA GLN A 49 6.58 10.75 15.20
C GLN A 49 6.43 11.17 13.74
N PHE A 50 5.20 11.09 13.21
CA PHE A 50 4.86 11.58 11.88
C PHE A 50 3.48 12.21 11.90
N THR A 51 3.26 13.20 11.05
CA THR A 51 2.12 14.12 11.12
C THR A 51 0.88 13.67 10.35
N GLY A 52 1.01 12.68 9.46
CA GLY A 52 -0.06 12.30 8.54
C GLY A 52 -0.25 13.31 7.39
N LEU A 53 -1.34 13.14 6.63
CA LEU A 53 -1.69 14.02 5.52
C LEU A 53 -2.37 15.34 5.96
N LYS A 54 -3.14 15.33 7.05
CA LYS A 54 -4.01 16.45 7.46
C LYS A 54 -3.23 17.77 7.66
N PRO A 55 -2.08 17.82 8.34
CA PRO A 55 -1.34 19.08 8.50
C PRO A 55 -0.81 19.64 7.18
N GLN A 56 -0.51 18.79 6.20
CA GLN A 56 -0.09 19.22 4.86
C GLN A 56 -1.27 19.72 4.03
N LEU A 57 -2.44 19.11 4.19
CA LEU A 57 -3.69 19.51 3.57
C LEU A 57 -4.21 20.86 4.09
N GLU A 58 -3.98 21.17 5.37
CA GLU A 58 -4.37 22.44 6.00
C GLU A 58 -3.38 23.60 5.70
N ALA A 59 -2.25 23.32 5.05
CA ALA A 59 -1.25 24.33 4.74
C ALA A 59 -1.80 25.38 3.75
N PRO A 60 -1.82 26.68 4.10
CA PRO A 60 -2.44 27.70 3.25
C PRO A 60 -1.85 27.76 1.84
N GLY A 61 -2.72 27.77 0.83
CA GLY A 61 -2.34 27.91 -0.58
C GLY A 61 -1.64 26.67 -1.17
N ARG A 62 -1.67 25.53 -0.48
CA ARG A 62 -1.13 24.25 -0.97
C ARG A 62 -2.24 23.24 -1.21
N LYS A 63 -1.98 22.34 -2.14
CA LYS A 63 -2.82 21.16 -2.36
C LYS A 63 -2.13 19.92 -1.84
N MET A 64 -2.89 18.95 -1.36
CA MET A 64 -2.39 17.64 -1.04
C MET A 64 -2.54 16.72 -2.26
N LYS A 65 -1.45 16.09 -2.71
CA LYS A 65 -1.45 15.16 -3.84
C LYS A 65 -0.90 13.81 -3.41
N VAL A 66 -1.67 12.75 -3.64
CA VAL A 66 -1.31 11.40 -3.22
C VAL A 66 -1.28 10.48 -4.42
N LEU A 67 -0.16 9.77 -4.64
CA LEU A 67 -0.10 8.69 -5.63
C LEU A 67 -0.17 7.34 -4.94
N MET A 68 -1.16 6.53 -5.30
CA MET A 68 -1.31 5.15 -4.86
C MET A 68 -0.80 4.17 -5.91
N VAL A 69 0.06 3.25 -5.48
CA VAL A 69 0.65 2.20 -6.31
C VAL A 69 0.28 0.83 -5.73
N HIS A 70 -0.52 0.05 -6.46
CA HIS A 70 -0.90 -1.29 -6.02
C HIS A 70 0.27 -2.27 -6.09
N GLY A 71 0.09 -3.39 -5.39
CA GLY A 71 1.01 -4.52 -5.37
C GLY A 71 0.65 -5.60 -6.37
N VAL A 72 0.99 -6.84 -6.04
CA VAL A 72 0.72 -8.01 -6.86
C VAL A 72 -0.78 -8.22 -7.11
N GLY A 73 -1.07 -9.02 -8.14
CA GLY A 73 -2.42 -9.37 -8.55
C GLY A 73 -2.92 -8.50 -9.70
N ASN A 74 -4.03 -8.94 -10.30
CA ASN A 74 -4.72 -8.19 -11.32
C ASN A 74 -5.68 -7.17 -10.69
N HIS A 75 -5.45 -5.88 -10.95
CA HIS A 75 -6.29 -4.78 -10.48
C HIS A 75 -6.99 -4.10 -11.65
N LEU A 76 -8.22 -3.65 -11.41
CA LEU A 76 -8.96 -2.77 -12.32
C LEU A 76 -8.93 -1.36 -11.75
N ALA A 77 -8.97 -0.35 -12.62
CA ALA A 77 -9.07 1.04 -12.19
C ALA A 77 -10.32 1.27 -11.31
N GLY A 78 -10.12 1.83 -10.13
CA GLY A 78 -11.10 1.96 -9.05
C GLY A 78 -10.89 1.00 -7.88
N TYR A 79 -9.85 0.16 -7.90
CA TYR A 79 -9.55 -0.74 -6.78
C TYR A 79 -9.34 0.00 -5.45
N SER A 80 -8.88 1.25 -5.48
CA SER A 80 -8.63 2.04 -4.27
C SER A 80 -9.85 2.78 -3.73
N THR A 81 -11.06 2.54 -4.26
CA THR A 81 -12.24 3.36 -3.94
C THR A 81 -12.58 3.33 -2.45
N GLU A 82 -12.63 2.15 -1.84
CA GLU A 82 -12.95 2.02 -0.41
C GLU A 82 -11.92 2.74 0.47
N PHE A 83 -10.63 2.51 0.21
CA PHE A 83 -9.53 3.21 0.88
C PHE A 83 -9.68 4.73 0.79
N LEU A 84 -9.93 5.24 -0.42
CA LEU A 84 -10.06 6.67 -0.68
C LEU A 84 -11.28 7.28 0.01
N GLU A 85 -12.42 6.60 0.02
CA GLU A 85 -13.63 7.09 0.71
C GLU A 85 -13.41 7.16 2.23
N LYS A 86 -12.78 6.14 2.82
CA LYS A 86 -12.40 6.14 4.24
C LYS A 86 -11.39 7.25 4.53
N LEU A 87 -10.38 7.41 3.69
CA LEU A 87 -9.36 8.45 3.84
C LEU A 87 -9.96 9.86 3.74
N ALA A 88 -10.82 10.12 2.74
CA ALA A 88 -11.49 11.40 2.56
C ALA A 88 -12.40 11.73 3.75
N LYS A 89 -13.12 10.73 4.27
CA LYS A 89 -13.92 10.87 5.49
C LYS A 89 -13.05 11.22 6.69
N GLU A 90 -11.95 10.51 6.91
CA GLU A 90 -11.05 10.76 8.04
C GLU A 90 -10.35 12.13 7.94
N LEU A 91 -10.14 12.63 6.72
CA LEU A 91 -9.58 13.96 6.44
C LEU A 91 -10.61 15.09 6.45
N ASP A 92 -11.88 14.83 6.72
CA ASP A 92 -12.99 15.80 6.70
C ASP A 92 -13.17 16.48 5.33
N LEU A 93 -13.15 15.69 4.25
CA LEU A 93 -13.32 16.15 2.87
C LEU A 93 -14.67 15.67 2.27
N PRO A 94 -15.81 16.26 2.64
CA PRO A 94 -17.14 15.76 2.23
C PRO A 94 -17.53 16.14 0.80
N VAL A 95 -16.79 17.01 0.11
CA VAL A 95 -17.14 17.51 -1.22
C VAL A 95 -16.26 16.82 -2.26
N THR A 96 -16.85 16.29 -3.33
CA THR A 96 -16.13 15.62 -4.42
C THR A 96 -16.69 15.99 -5.79
N THR A 97 -15.91 15.80 -6.85
CA THR A 97 -16.38 16.00 -8.23
C THR A 97 -17.28 14.86 -8.67
N ARG A 98 -18.24 15.14 -9.56
CA ARG A 98 -19.17 14.12 -10.09
C ARG A 98 -18.47 12.99 -10.85
N ALA A 99 -17.37 13.32 -11.53
CA ALA A 99 -16.59 12.37 -12.31
C ALA A 99 -15.13 12.41 -11.85
N TYR A 100 -14.49 11.24 -11.89
CA TYR A 100 -13.04 11.09 -11.88
C TYR A 100 -12.47 11.45 -13.27
N LYS A 101 -11.15 11.60 -13.35
CA LYS A 101 -10.43 11.66 -14.64
C LYS A 101 -9.67 10.37 -14.89
N ASN A 102 -9.56 9.93 -16.14
CA ASN A 102 -8.69 8.83 -16.53
C ASN A 102 -7.68 9.25 -17.59
N ILE A 103 -6.45 8.77 -17.43
CA ILE A 103 -5.37 8.93 -18.39
C ILE A 103 -4.75 7.57 -18.63
N LYS A 104 -4.88 7.04 -19.86
CA LYS A 104 -4.11 5.88 -20.31
C LYS A 104 -2.68 6.31 -20.56
N LEU A 105 -1.75 5.64 -19.89
CA LEU A 105 -0.34 6.04 -19.85
C LEU A 105 0.37 5.48 -21.08
N ALA A 106 1.02 6.36 -21.82
CA ALA A 106 1.79 5.99 -23.01
C ALA A 106 3.28 5.80 -22.68
N ASP A 107 3.98 4.98 -23.47
CA ASP A 107 5.43 4.83 -23.42
C ASP A 107 6.13 5.90 -24.29
N PRO A 108 7.10 6.69 -23.77
CA PRO A 108 7.83 7.66 -24.57
C PRO A 108 8.54 7.06 -25.80
N LYS A 109 8.97 5.80 -25.73
CA LYS A 109 9.65 5.07 -26.82
C LYS A 109 8.66 4.38 -27.76
N ALA A 110 7.43 4.14 -27.31
CA ALA A 110 6.38 3.48 -28.07
C ALA A 110 5.00 4.09 -27.71
N PRO A 111 4.63 5.26 -28.26
CA PRO A 111 3.45 6.00 -27.81
C PRO A 111 2.13 5.23 -27.86
N GLU A 112 2.00 4.24 -28.75
CA GLU A 112 0.80 3.38 -28.86
C GLU A 112 0.70 2.32 -27.75
N LYS A 113 1.80 2.03 -27.06
CA LYS A 113 1.84 1.05 -25.97
C LYS A 113 1.11 1.60 -24.76
N ASN A 114 0.11 0.86 -24.28
CA ASN A 114 -0.54 1.16 -23.01
C ASN A 114 0.29 0.63 -21.84
N LEU A 115 0.62 1.53 -20.91
CA LEU A 115 1.34 1.25 -19.67
C LEU A 115 0.40 1.20 -18.46
N GLY A 116 -0.91 1.21 -18.70
CA GLY A 116 -1.94 1.16 -17.67
C GLY A 116 -2.71 2.46 -17.53
N ASN A 117 -3.48 2.58 -16.45
CA ASN A 117 -4.39 3.69 -16.23
C ASN A 117 -4.01 4.49 -14.99
N LEU A 118 -4.03 5.82 -15.12
CA LEU A 118 -3.98 6.75 -14.01
C LEU A 118 -5.37 7.35 -13.81
N ARG A 119 -6.06 6.93 -12.74
CA ARG A 119 -7.34 7.50 -12.34
C ARG A 119 -7.12 8.60 -11.30
N ILE A 120 -7.74 9.76 -11.49
CA ILE A 120 -7.61 10.90 -10.58
C ILE A 120 -8.97 11.27 -9.97
N HIS A 121 -9.01 11.34 -8.65
CA HIS A 121 -10.14 11.83 -7.87
C HIS A 121 -9.80 13.18 -7.22
N ARG A 122 -10.83 14.01 -7.01
CA ARG A 122 -10.72 15.31 -6.33
C ARG A 122 -11.69 15.39 -5.16
N TYR A 123 -11.13 15.60 -3.98
CA TYR A 123 -11.87 15.80 -2.74
C TYR A 123 -11.54 17.16 -2.13
N LEU A 124 -12.53 17.78 -1.50
CA LEU A 124 -12.52 19.14 -0.98
C LEU A 124 -13.18 19.18 0.39
N ASP A 125 -12.76 20.12 1.22
CA ASP A 125 -13.49 20.47 2.44
C ASP A 125 -14.80 21.22 2.11
N GLN A 126 -15.64 21.42 3.13
CA GLN A 126 -16.95 22.08 2.96
C GLN A 126 -16.82 23.51 2.41
N SER A 127 -15.78 24.25 2.81
CA SER A 127 -15.49 25.61 2.34
C SER A 127 -14.74 25.67 1.00
N GLN A 128 -14.36 24.51 0.42
CA GLN A 128 -13.57 24.39 -0.80
C GLN A 128 -12.22 25.14 -0.74
N THR A 129 -11.64 25.19 0.45
CA THR A 129 -10.34 25.81 0.76
C THR A 129 -9.21 24.79 0.87
N GLN A 130 -9.52 23.54 1.20
CA GLN A 130 -8.56 22.42 1.24
C GLN A 130 -8.86 21.46 0.08
N GLU A 131 -7.83 20.99 -0.60
CA GLU A 131 -7.97 20.11 -1.78
C GLU A 131 -7.03 18.91 -1.69
N LEU A 132 -7.60 17.72 -1.88
CA LEU A 132 -6.89 16.46 -2.11
C LEU A 132 -7.10 16.03 -3.57
N LEU A 133 -5.98 15.85 -4.29
CA LEU A 133 -5.98 15.11 -5.56
C LEU A 133 -5.36 13.74 -5.32
N PHE A 134 -6.16 12.70 -5.53
CA PHE A 134 -5.75 11.32 -5.34
C PHE A 134 -5.56 10.64 -6.69
N TYR A 135 -4.36 10.15 -6.93
CA TYR A 135 -3.93 9.51 -8.17
C TYR A 135 -3.79 8.00 -7.91
N GLU A 136 -4.54 7.19 -8.64
CA GLU A 136 -4.51 5.73 -8.58
C GLU A 136 -3.81 5.20 -9.83
N LEU A 137 -2.62 4.61 -9.68
CA LEU A 137 -1.93 3.92 -10.77
C LEU A 137 -2.37 2.45 -10.80
N THR A 138 -2.95 2.03 -11.92
CA THR A 138 -3.22 0.63 -12.25
C THR A 138 -2.29 0.17 -13.37
N TRP A 139 -1.29 -0.65 -13.05
CA TRP A 139 -0.25 -1.11 -13.98
C TRP A 139 -0.45 -2.57 -14.45
N SER A 140 -1.48 -3.28 -13.97
CA SER A 140 -1.72 -4.72 -14.25
C SER A 140 -1.78 -5.07 -15.74
N GLU A 141 -2.17 -4.14 -16.62
CA GLU A 141 -2.16 -4.37 -18.07
C GLU A 141 -0.78 -4.77 -18.62
N ILE A 142 0.30 -4.30 -17.98
CA ILE A 142 1.68 -4.60 -18.40
C ILE A 142 2.00 -6.10 -18.25
N THR A 143 1.47 -6.74 -17.21
CA THR A 143 1.79 -8.14 -16.85
C THR A 143 0.68 -9.13 -17.22
N ALA A 144 -0.51 -8.65 -17.58
CA ALA A 144 -1.69 -9.48 -17.85
C ALA A 144 -1.40 -10.60 -18.87
N LYS A 145 -0.77 -10.26 -20.01
CA LYS A 145 -0.45 -11.25 -21.05
C LYS A 145 0.57 -12.30 -20.60
N ASP A 146 1.55 -11.91 -19.81
CA ASP A 146 2.57 -12.84 -19.30
C ASP A 146 1.93 -13.85 -18.31
N LYS A 147 0.93 -13.42 -17.54
CA LYS A 147 0.19 -14.29 -16.59
C LYS A 147 -0.73 -15.31 -17.27
N GLU A 148 -1.14 -15.09 -18.53
CA GLU A 148 -1.96 -16.05 -19.29
C GLU A 148 -1.28 -17.42 -19.45
N VAL A 149 0.06 -17.48 -19.35
CA VAL A 149 0.82 -18.74 -19.36
C VAL A 149 0.39 -19.69 -18.23
N LEU A 150 -0.15 -19.18 -17.12
CA LEU A 150 -0.67 -19.99 -16.01
C LEU A 150 -2.19 -20.23 -16.08
N ALA A 151 -2.88 -19.69 -17.08
CA ALA A 151 -4.34 -19.81 -17.18
C ALA A 151 -4.81 -21.27 -17.34
N TYR A 152 -3.97 -22.15 -17.90
CA TYR A 152 -4.25 -23.59 -17.99
C TYR A 152 -4.44 -24.24 -16.61
N ASP A 153 -3.87 -23.67 -15.54
CA ASP A 153 -3.94 -24.22 -14.18
C ASP A 153 -5.14 -23.67 -13.40
N ASN A 154 -5.76 -22.59 -13.88
CA ASN A 154 -6.94 -21.97 -13.27
C ASN A 154 -8.26 -22.66 -13.67
N SER A 155 -8.22 -23.54 -14.67
CA SER A 155 -9.39 -24.27 -15.20
C SER A 155 -8.96 -25.64 -15.74
N GLY A 156 -9.91 -26.49 -16.17
CA GLY A 156 -9.56 -27.76 -16.81
C GLY A 156 -9.03 -28.82 -15.85
N GLU A 157 -7.91 -29.46 -16.21
CA GLU A 157 -7.49 -30.79 -15.72
C GLU A 157 -7.33 -30.92 -14.19
N GLN A 158 -6.98 -29.84 -13.51
CA GLN A 158 -6.66 -29.87 -12.08
C GLN A 158 -7.69 -29.15 -11.20
N SER A 159 -8.34 -28.08 -11.69
CA SER A 159 -9.21 -27.24 -10.85
C SER A 159 -10.42 -28.02 -10.28
N PHE A 160 -11.07 -28.89 -11.07
CA PHE A 160 -12.18 -29.71 -10.57
C PHE A 160 -11.77 -30.80 -9.56
N ARG A 161 -10.46 -31.09 -9.46
CA ARG A 161 -9.91 -32.09 -8.53
C ARG A 161 -9.41 -31.48 -7.23
N ARG A 162 -9.30 -30.16 -7.15
CA ARG A 162 -8.87 -29.46 -5.94
C ARG A 162 -10.01 -29.34 -4.96
N ALA A 163 -9.70 -29.48 -3.67
CA ALA A 163 -10.58 -28.99 -2.63
C ALA A 163 -10.80 -27.49 -2.82
N GLU A 164 -11.99 -27.00 -2.49
CA GLU A 164 -12.43 -25.63 -2.78
C GLU A 164 -11.44 -24.56 -2.26
N VAL A 165 -10.98 -24.71 -1.02
CA VAL A 165 -10.01 -23.79 -0.40
C VAL A 165 -8.66 -23.83 -1.13
N ASN A 166 -8.21 -25.02 -1.56
CA ASN A 166 -6.94 -25.16 -2.28
C ASN A 166 -7.04 -24.56 -3.70
N ASP A 167 -8.20 -24.70 -4.35
CA ASP A 167 -8.44 -24.08 -5.66
C ASP A 167 -8.41 -22.55 -5.57
N LEU A 168 -9.05 -21.98 -4.54
CA LEU A 168 -9.01 -20.55 -4.25
C LEU A 168 -7.57 -20.05 -4.04
N LEU A 169 -6.82 -20.70 -3.15
CA LEU A 169 -5.42 -20.35 -2.87
C LEU A 169 -4.54 -20.48 -4.11
N LYS A 170 -4.81 -21.49 -4.95
CA LYS A 170 -4.05 -21.71 -6.17
C LYS A 170 -4.30 -20.65 -7.23
N LYS A 171 -5.56 -20.26 -7.45
CA LYS A 171 -5.93 -19.14 -8.34
C LYS A 171 -5.29 -17.84 -7.87
N PHE A 172 -5.34 -17.56 -6.56
CA PHE A 172 -4.63 -16.42 -5.99
C PHE A 172 -3.12 -16.49 -6.26
N SER A 173 -2.49 -17.63 -5.99
CA SER A 173 -1.06 -17.82 -6.25
C SER A 173 -0.69 -17.64 -7.72
N ASN A 174 -1.54 -18.08 -8.65
CA ASN A 174 -1.30 -17.93 -10.08
C ASN A 174 -1.50 -16.49 -10.57
N ASP A 175 -2.31 -15.68 -9.88
CA ASP A 175 -2.49 -14.26 -10.20
C ASP A 175 -1.40 -13.37 -9.57
N THR A 176 -0.99 -13.66 -8.34
CA THR A 176 -0.10 -12.79 -7.55
C THR A 176 1.36 -13.21 -7.56
N GLY A 177 1.62 -14.52 -7.52
CA GLY A 177 2.97 -15.09 -7.46
C GLY A 177 3.87 -14.73 -8.67
N PRO A 178 3.35 -14.61 -9.91
CA PRO A 178 4.17 -14.23 -11.05
C PRO A 178 4.66 -12.78 -11.05
N ASP A 179 3.93 -11.84 -10.44
CA ASP A 179 4.22 -10.42 -10.59
C ASP A 179 5.62 -10.03 -10.07
N PRO A 180 6.11 -10.51 -8.90
CA PRO A 180 7.49 -10.29 -8.49
C PRO A 180 8.53 -10.84 -9.48
N ILE A 181 8.26 -11.99 -10.11
CA ILE A 181 9.17 -12.62 -11.09
C ILE A 181 9.20 -11.77 -12.37
N ILE A 182 8.03 -11.35 -12.86
CA ILE A 182 7.88 -10.48 -14.03
C ILE A 182 8.57 -9.13 -13.79
N TYR A 183 8.43 -8.56 -12.58
CA TYR A 183 9.07 -7.30 -12.19
C TYR A 183 10.60 -7.39 -12.00
N LEU A 184 11.14 -8.58 -11.76
CA LEU A 184 12.59 -8.81 -11.79
C LEU A 184 13.13 -8.91 -13.23
N GLY A 185 12.26 -9.21 -14.21
CA GLY A 185 12.59 -9.30 -15.63
C GLY A 185 12.41 -7.99 -16.40
N GLU A 186 12.14 -8.12 -17.71
CA GLU A 186 12.10 -7.00 -18.66
C GLU A 186 10.96 -6.01 -18.39
N LYS A 187 9.83 -6.48 -17.84
CA LYS A 187 8.66 -5.63 -17.55
C LYS A 187 8.89 -4.62 -16.44
N ARG A 188 10.00 -4.72 -15.71
CA ARG A 188 10.44 -3.69 -14.78
C ARG A 188 10.48 -2.32 -15.43
N ASP A 189 11.04 -2.20 -16.64
CA ASP A 189 11.20 -0.91 -17.30
C ASP A 189 9.83 -0.27 -17.57
N ASP A 190 8.90 -1.04 -18.10
CA ASP A 190 7.53 -0.62 -18.40
C ASP A 190 6.79 -0.13 -17.16
N ILE A 191 6.86 -0.90 -16.05
CA ILE A 191 6.21 -0.54 -14.78
C ILE A 191 6.80 0.76 -14.21
N LEU A 192 8.13 0.93 -14.32
CA LEU A 192 8.79 2.15 -13.86
C LEU A 192 8.52 3.35 -14.77
N VAL A 193 8.29 3.14 -16.06
CA VAL A 193 7.84 4.19 -16.98
C VAL A 193 6.40 4.58 -16.65
N ALA A 194 5.51 3.63 -16.34
CA ALA A 194 4.16 3.90 -15.87
C ALA A 194 4.14 4.74 -14.59
N PHE A 195 4.99 4.39 -13.62
CA PHE A 195 5.21 5.19 -12.41
C PHE A 195 5.71 6.60 -12.75
N ALA A 196 6.72 6.73 -13.62
CA ALA A 196 7.29 8.02 -14.00
C ALA A 196 6.26 8.93 -14.71
N GLN A 197 5.43 8.38 -15.60
CA GLN A 197 4.33 9.11 -16.24
C GLN A 197 3.29 9.56 -15.21
N SER A 198 2.93 8.69 -14.26
CA SER A 198 1.99 9.01 -13.18
C SER A 198 2.51 10.12 -12.27
N PHE A 199 3.78 10.02 -11.87
CA PHE A 199 4.46 11.06 -11.10
C PHE A 199 4.48 12.39 -11.85
N CYS A 200 4.82 12.37 -13.15
CA CYS A 200 4.81 13.57 -13.99
C CYS A 200 3.44 14.25 -13.99
N TRP A 201 2.36 13.49 -14.23
CA TRP A 201 1.00 14.04 -14.19
C TRP A 201 0.68 14.65 -12.83
N MET A 202 1.02 13.96 -11.74
CA MET A 202 0.82 14.43 -10.36
C MET A 202 1.51 15.78 -10.09
N ILE A 203 2.75 15.96 -10.54
CA ILE A 203 3.52 17.18 -10.24
C ILE A 203 3.27 18.33 -11.23
N SER A 204 2.62 18.07 -12.37
CA SER A 204 2.56 18.98 -13.50
C SER A 204 1.47 20.06 -13.44
N GLY A 205 0.42 19.86 -12.63
CA GLY A 205 -0.74 20.73 -12.70
C GLY A 205 -1.82 20.48 -11.65
N ASP A 206 -2.92 21.20 -11.84
CA ASP A 206 -4.12 21.19 -11.01
C ASP A 206 -5.26 20.43 -11.69
N TRP A 207 -6.32 20.15 -10.94
CA TRP A 207 -7.51 19.47 -11.46
C TRP A 207 -8.00 20.01 -12.81
N SER A 208 -8.11 21.33 -12.96
CA SER A 208 -8.60 21.96 -14.20
C SER A 208 -7.70 21.71 -15.42
N SER A 209 -6.40 21.50 -15.19
CA SER A 209 -5.41 21.31 -16.26
C SER A 209 -5.22 19.85 -16.67
N LEU A 210 -5.64 18.89 -15.84
CA LEU A 210 -5.51 17.47 -16.15
C LEU A 210 -6.44 17.09 -17.32
N PRO A 211 -5.97 16.29 -18.29
CA PRO A 211 -6.84 15.75 -19.33
C PRO A 211 -7.75 14.65 -18.76
N ASP A 212 -8.76 14.27 -19.53
CA ASP A 212 -9.67 13.18 -19.20
C ASP A 212 -9.98 12.35 -20.44
N ASP A 213 -10.10 11.04 -20.24
CA ASP A 213 -10.34 10.01 -21.26
C ASP A 213 -9.40 10.11 -22.47
N VAL A 214 -8.09 10.21 -22.18
CA VAL A 214 -7.03 10.28 -23.20
C VAL A 214 -6.01 9.16 -23.05
N HIS A 215 -5.36 8.83 -24.17
CA HIS A 215 -4.12 8.06 -24.19
C HIS A 215 -2.95 8.99 -24.49
N LYS A 216 -2.15 9.35 -23.48
CA LYS A 216 -1.20 10.46 -23.63
C LYS A 216 0.01 10.40 -22.70
N LEU A 217 1.14 10.84 -23.25
CA LEU A 217 2.35 11.15 -22.49
C LEU A 217 2.18 12.43 -21.66
N CYS A 218 2.69 12.41 -20.44
CA CYS A 218 2.91 13.63 -19.68
C CYS A 218 4.06 14.43 -20.32
N SER A 219 3.71 15.49 -21.05
CA SER A 219 4.67 16.37 -21.72
C SER A 219 4.83 17.72 -21.02
N SER A 220 4.12 17.96 -19.92
CA SER A 220 4.15 19.24 -19.22
C SER A 220 5.55 19.51 -18.65
N LYS A 221 6.06 20.70 -18.94
CA LYS A 221 7.32 21.20 -18.38
C LYS A 221 7.11 22.17 -17.22
N ASN A 222 5.87 22.32 -16.75
CA ASN A 222 5.54 23.16 -15.62
C ASN A 222 5.93 22.48 -14.30
N VAL A 223 6.89 23.06 -13.59
CA VAL A 223 7.37 22.58 -12.29
C VAL A 223 6.82 23.40 -11.12
N THR A 224 6.12 24.52 -11.38
CA THR A 224 5.63 25.42 -10.32
C THR A 224 4.72 24.72 -9.29
N PRO A 225 3.73 23.88 -9.69
CA PRO A 225 2.92 23.14 -8.72
C PRO A 225 3.77 22.21 -7.85
N PHE A 226 4.88 21.69 -8.40
CA PHE A 226 5.78 20.83 -7.66
C PHE A 226 6.48 21.56 -6.50
N TYR A 227 6.83 22.84 -6.67
CA TYR A 227 7.36 23.65 -5.57
C TYR A 227 6.33 23.88 -4.47
N ASN A 228 5.09 24.23 -4.84
CA ASN A 228 4.11 24.76 -3.91
C ASN A 228 3.33 23.68 -3.15
N ASP A 229 2.96 22.59 -3.82
CA ASP A 229 2.08 21.58 -3.25
C ASP A 229 2.79 20.57 -2.35
N SER A 230 1.98 19.84 -1.59
CA SER A 230 2.40 18.73 -0.73
C SER A 230 2.12 17.40 -1.41
N TYR A 231 3.04 16.45 -1.25
CA TYR A 231 3.03 15.18 -1.97
C TYR A 231 3.21 14.01 -1.00
N ALA A 232 2.51 12.91 -1.24
CA ALA A 232 2.71 11.66 -0.52
C ALA A 232 2.51 10.46 -1.46
N PHE A 233 3.04 9.32 -1.05
CA PHE A 233 2.80 8.06 -1.73
C PHE A 233 2.11 7.08 -0.79
N VAL A 234 1.17 6.33 -1.33
CA VAL A 234 0.59 5.15 -0.69
C VAL A 234 0.96 3.97 -1.58
N SER A 235 1.42 2.88 -0.98
CA SER A 235 1.79 1.70 -1.74
C SER A 235 1.33 0.45 -1.02
N HIS A 236 1.04 -0.60 -1.78
CA HIS A 236 0.69 -1.91 -1.24
C HIS A 236 1.66 -2.97 -1.77
N SER A 237 2.17 -3.87 -0.93
CA SER A 237 2.91 -5.07 -1.37
C SER A 237 4.04 -4.71 -2.36
N LEU A 238 4.11 -5.31 -3.56
CA LEU A 238 5.08 -4.99 -4.63
C LEU A 238 5.17 -3.48 -4.98
N GLY A 239 4.09 -2.73 -4.77
CA GLY A 239 4.04 -1.29 -4.98
C GLY A 239 5.06 -0.52 -4.14
N SER A 240 5.49 -1.05 -2.98
CA SER A 240 6.52 -0.41 -2.15
C SER A 240 7.86 -0.35 -2.86
N ARG A 241 8.25 -1.46 -3.53
CA ARG A 241 9.47 -1.54 -4.33
C ARG A 241 9.37 -0.73 -5.61
N ILE A 242 8.22 -0.76 -6.29
CA ILE A 242 7.96 0.08 -7.49
C ILE A 242 8.13 1.56 -7.13
N THR A 243 7.59 1.99 -5.99
CA THR A 243 7.67 3.39 -5.54
C THR A 243 9.12 3.81 -5.27
N ILE A 244 9.89 3.00 -4.53
CA ILE A 244 11.30 3.31 -4.24
C ILE A 244 12.14 3.28 -5.53
N ASP A 245 12.01 2.26 -6.37
CA ASP A 245 12.71 2.20 -7.66
C ASP A 245 12.33 3.38 -8.56
N GLY A 246 11.06 3.76 -8.59
CA GLY A 246 10.55 4.87 -9.37
C GLY A 246 11.18 6.19 -8.94
N LEU A 247 11.16 6.49 -7.63
CA LEU A 247 11.80 7.68 -7.09
C LEU A 247 13.31 7.70 -7.33
N GLN A 248 14.01 6.57 -7.14
CA GLN A 248 15.45 6.45 -7.41
C GLN A 248 15.76 6.65 -8.89
N ARG A 249 14.94 6.09 -9.78
CA ARG A 249 15.07 6.23 -11.23
C ARG A 249 14.89 7.68 -11.65
N LEU A 250 13.82 8.33 -11.20
CA LEU A 250 13.55 9.73 -11.49
C LEU A 250 14.73 10.59 -11.04
N ALA A 251 15.17 10.43 -9.78
CA ALA A 251 16.28 11.20 -9.26
C ALA A 251 17.62 10.92 -9.98
N SER A 252 17.87 9.69 -10.43
CA SER A 252 19.08 9.35 -11.20
C SER A 252 19.05 9.91 -12.62
N ILE A 253 17.91 9.79 -13.33
CA ILE A 253 17.72 10.40 -14.65
C ILE A 253 17.94 11.93 -14.59
N TYR A 254 17.49 12.56 -13.50
CA TYR A 254 17.64 14.00 -13.32
C TYR A 254 19.04 14.43 -12.85
N ALA A 255 19.84 13.52 -12.28
CA ALA A 255 21.20 13.78 -11.83
C ALA A 255 22.27 13.49 -12.90
N ASP A 256 22.05 12.46 -13.74
CA ASP A 256 23.05 11.93 -14.68
C ASP A 256 23.00 12.55 -16.11
N GLY A 257 22.42 13.75 -16.26
CA GLY A 257 22.78 14.62 -17.39
C GLY A 257 21.96 14.52 -18.68
N GLU A 258 20.64 14.36 -18.62
CA GLU A 258 19.82 14.96 -19.70
C GLU A 258 19.87 16.49 -19.52
N THR A 259 20.59 17.17 -20.40
CA THR A 259 20.90 18.61 -20.41
C THR A 259 19.68 19.55 -20.51
N ALA A 260 18.46 19.03 -20.37
CA ALA A 260 17.25 19.83 -20.42
C ALA A 260 17.03 20.56 -19.07
N PRO A 261 16.94 21.90 -19.04
CA PRO A 261 16.74 22.70 -17.83
C PRO A 261 15.58 22.24 -16.93
N TYR A 262 14.57 21.61 -17.52
CA TYR A 262 13.43 21.03 -16.81
C TYR A 262 13.80 19.94 -15.80
N TYR A 263 14.69 19.01 -16.17
CA TYR A 263 15.05 17.90 -15.29
C TYR A 263 15.90 18.37 -14.11
N THR A 264 16.81 19.30 -14.37
CA THR A 264 17.56 20.00 -13.32
C THR A 264 16.62 20.72 -12.35
N ALA A 265 15.56 21.36 -12.85
CA ALA A 265 14.57 22.02 -12.00
C ALA A 265 13.84 21.00 -11.10
N ILE A 266 13.41 19.85 -11.63
CA ILE A 266 12.77 18.81 -10.82
C ILE A 266 13.72 18.25 -9.76
N ALA A 267 14.97 17.92 -10.12
CA ALA A 267 15.97 17.46 -9.16
C ALA A 267 16.18 18.48 -8.03
N ASN A 268 16.25 19.76 -8.35
CA ASN A 268 16.39 20.82 -7.37
C ASN A 268 15.18 20.96 -6.44
N VAL A 269 13.95 20.71 -6.94
CA VAL A 269 12.76 20.62 -6.08
C VAL A 269 12.86 19.41 -5.16
N LEU A 270 13.13 18.21 -5.70
CA LEU A 270 13.20 16.96 -4.94
C LEU A 270 14.19 17.08 -3.77
N LYS A 271 15.37 17.66 -4.00
CA LYS A 271 16.38 17.93 -2.95
C LYS A 271 15.83 18.67 -1.75
N ASN A 272 14.78 19.47 -1.92
CA ASN A 272 14.17 20.27 -0.85
C ASN A 272 12.78 19.76 -0.43
N LYS A 273 12.36 18.57 -0.90
CA LYS A 273 11.09 17.96 -0.53
C LYS A 273 11.26 16.89 0.52
N GLU A 274 10.38 16.94 1.51
CA GLU A 274 10.10 15.81 2.37
C GLU A 274 8.94 15.01 1.78
N VAL A 275 9.12 13.70 1.65
CA VAL A 275 8.15 12.82 1.01
C VAL A 275 7.79 11.68 1.96
N PRO A 276 6.57 11.66 2.52
CA PRO A 276 6.05 10.51 3.23
C PRO A 276 5.59 9.42 2.25
N ILE A 277 5.95 8.18 2.55
CA ILE A 277 5.53 6.97 1.83
C ILE A 277 4.89 6.02 2.84
N TYR A 278 3.59 5.79 2.69
CA TYR A 278 2.83 4.84 3.49
C TYR A 278 2.83 3.49 2.76
N MET A 279 3.49 2.50 3.35
CA MET A 279 3.69 1.17 2.74
C MET A 279 2.82 0.14 3.47
N MET A 280 1.67 -0.18 2.90
CA MET A 280 0.79 -1.26 3.35
C MET A 280 1.33 -2.60 2.86
N SER A 281 1.37 -3.62 3.72
CA SER A 281 2.01 -4.91 3.42
C SER A 281 3.44 -4.73 2.86
N ASN A 282 4.34 -4.13 3.63
CA ASN A 282 5.65 -3.78 3.09
C ASN A 282 6.50 -5.01 2.70
N GLN A 283 6.87 -5.10 1.42
CA GLN A 283 7.65 -6.21 0.84
C GLN A 283 9.12 -5.88 0.53
N LEU A 284 9.62 -4.70 0.90
CA LEU A 284 10.97 -4.27 0.50
C LEU A 284 12.09 -5.29 0.83
N PRO A 285 12.15 -5.91 2.04
CA PRO A 285 13.18 -6.89 2.36
C PRO A 285 13.21 -8.11 1.46
N MET A 286 12.05 -8.72 1.18
CA MET A 286 11.96 -9.86 0.28
C MET A 286 12.36 -9.48 -1.15
N LEU A 287 11.83 -8.36 -1.66
CA LEU A 287 12.06 -7.93 -3.03
C LEU A 287 13.49 -7.43 -3.29
N GLN A 288 14.24 -7.12 -2.23
CA GLN A 288 15.66 -6.79 -2.32
C GLN A 288 16.53 -8.00 -2.72
N LEU A 289 16.09 -9.24 -2.47
CA LEU A 289 16.89 -10.45 -2.73
C LEU A 289 17.23 -10.63 -4.22
N GLY A 290 16.39 -10.12 -5.12
CA GLY A 290 16.61 -10.16 -6.57
C GLY A 290 17.33 -8.92 -7.13
N ARG A 291 17.95 -8.08 -6.29
CA ARG A 291 18.49 -6.78 -6.69
C ARG A 291 19.98 -6.64 -6.44
N VAL A 292 20.61 -5.86 -7.31
CA VAL A 292 21.94 -5.30 -7.04
C VAL A 292 21.86 -4.27 -5.93
N MET A 293 22.93 -4.18 -5.14
CA MET A 293 23.08 -3.14 -4.12
C MET A 293 23.09 -1.75 -4.77
N PRO A 294 22.50 -0.73 -4.11
CA PRO A 294 22.69 0.66 -4.53
C PRO A 294 24.18 1.04 -4.53
N LYS A 295 24.55 2.02 -5.37
CA LYS A 295 25.94 2.50 -5.44
C LYS A 295 26.38 3.23 -4.18
N ILE A 296 25.44 3.89 -3.48
CA ILE A 296 25.70 4.73 -2.31
C ILE A 296 24.85 4.20 -1.16
N THR A 297 25.50 3.52 -0.22
CA THR A 297 24.88 2.91 0.97
C THR A 297 25.72 3.25 2.20
N ASN A 298 25.12 3.25 3.39
CA ASN A 298 25.77 3.58 4.67
C ASN A 298 26.50 4.95 4.67
N GLN A 299 25.97 5.95 3.97
CA GLN A 299 26.54 7.31 3.85
C GLN A 299 25.56 8.41 4.26
N GLU A 300 24.56 8.10 5.09
CA GLU A 300 23.49 9.01 5.50
C GLU A 300 24.03 10.28 6.16
N ALA A 301 25.07 10.18 6.99
CA ALA A 301 25.70 11.33 7.62
C ALA A 301 26.26 12.34 6.59
N ALA A 302 26.79 11.85 5.46
CA ALA A 302 27.37 12.70 4.42
C ALA A 302 26.30 13.39 3.56
N TYR A 303 25.20 12.69 3.23
CA TYR A 303 24.17 13.18 2.31
C TYR A 303 22.97 13.84 2.99
N CYS A 304 22.63 13.46 4.22
CA CYS A 304 21.31 13.77 4.81
C CYS A 304 21.37 14.67 6.03
N GLN A 305 22.54 14.84 6.64
CA GLN A 305 22.71 15.77 7.76
C GLN A 305 22.99 17.19 7.25
N PRO A 306 22.36 18.22 7.84
CA PRO A 306 22.75 19.60 7.60
C PRO A 306 24.24 19.80 7.90
N GLY A 307 25.02 20.24 6.91
CA GLY A 307 26.47 20.40 7.02
C GLY A 307 27.29 19.15 6.65
N GLY A 308 26.66 18.05 6.27
CA GLY A 308 27.34 16.90 5.67
C GLY A 308 28.05 17.28 4.37
N GLU A 309 29.23 16.68 4.12
CA GLU A 309 30.09 17.00 2.98
C GLU A 309 29.41 16.89 1.61
N LYS A 310 28.41 16.01 1.49
CA LYS A 310 27.67 15.74 0.25
C LYS A 310 26.19 16.10 0.37
N PHE A 311 25.83 16.96 1.33
CA PHE A 311 24.44 17.33 1.59
C PHE A 311 23.75 17.89 0.33
N ALA A 312 24.47 18.62 -0.53
CA ALA A 312 23.94 19.16 -1.78
C ALA A 312 23.67 18.10 -2.88
N GLU A 313 24.19 16.88 -2.72
CA GLU A 313 24.09 15.76 -3.67
C GLU A 313 22.97 14.77 -3.31
N ARG A 314 22.21 15.02 -2.24
CA ARG A 314 21.03 14.21 -1.89
C ARG A 314 19.99 14.19 -3.02
N MET A 315 19.14 13.17 -3.02
CA MET A 315 17.99 13.07 -3.93
C MET A 315 16.76 13.73 -3.33
N LEU A 316 16.52 13.51 -2.04
CA LEU A 316 15.40 14.06 -1.29
C LEU A 316 15.90 14.72 -0.01
N LEU A 317 15.18 15.70 0.52
CA LEU A 317 15.51 16.25 1.84
C LEU A 317 15.28 15.20 2.92
N LYS A 318 14.15 14.50 2.83
CA LYS A 318 13.78 13.41 3.73
C LYS A 318 12.76 12.50 3.07
N THR A 319 12.92 11.19 3.24
CA THR A 319 11.91 10.20 2.88
C THR A 319 11.40 9.52 4.14
N ASN A 320 10.20 9.87 4.59
CA ASN A 320 9.61 9.19 5.74
C ASN A 320 8.89 7.93 5.25
N ILE A 321 9.43 6.76 5.51
CA ILE A 321 8.76 5.49 5.22
C ILE A 321 7.96 5.08 6.46
N ILE A 322 6.65 5.01 6.31
CA ILE A 322 5.73 4.48 7.31
C ILE A 322 5.37 3.06 6.85
N ALA A 323 6.02 2.06 7.41
CA ALA A 323 5.90 0.66 6.99
C ALA A 323 4.89 -0.09 7.87
N PHE A 324 3.73 -0.40 7.30
CA PHE A 324 2.70 -1.23 7.93
C PHE A 324 2.96 -2.71 7.62
N SER A 325 2.97 -3.53 8.66
CA SER A 325 3.16 -4.97 8.59
C SER A 325 2.28 -5.66 9.62
N ASP A 326 1.47 -6.61 9.18
CA ASP A 326 0.78 -7.54 10.05
C ASP A 326 1.71 -8.72 10.31
N PRO A 327 2.04 -9.04 11.58
CA PRO A 327 2.82 -10.24 11.90
C PRO A 327 2.24 -11.56 11.37
N ASN A 328 0.94 -11.58 11.03
CA ASN A 328 0.28 -12.74 10.42
C ASN A 328 0.29 -12.70 8.87
N ASP A 329 0.70 -11.60 8.27
CA ASP A 329 0.93 -11.50 6.83
C ASP A 329 2.29 -12.12 6.50
N LEU A 330 2.25 -13.28 5.85
CA LEU A 330 3.42 -14.07 5.49
C LEU A 330 4.38 -13.35 4.53
N LEU A 331 3.94 -12.27 3.90
CA LEU A 331 4.69 -11.52 2.90
C LEU A 331 4.99 -10.08 3.34
N SER A 332 4.57 -9.64 4.52
CA SER A 332 4.97 -8.32 5.04
C SER A 332 6.19 -8.40 5.94
N TYR A 333 7.00 -7.33 5.93
CA TYR A 333 8.22 -7.24 6.70
C TYR A 333 8.38 -5.85 7.30
N ALA A 334 8.71 -5.80 8.58
CA ALA A 334 9.26 -4.58 9.17
C ALA A 334 10.60 -4.22 8.49
N LEU A 335 11.00 -2.96 8.61
CA LEU A 335 12.24 -2.40 8.08
C LEU A 335 13.20 -2.10 9.24
N PRO A 336 14.16 -2.98 9.54
CA PRO A 336 15.25 -2.67 10.45
C PRO A 336 16.08 -1.49 9.93
N HIS A 337 16.67 -0.71 10.84
CA HIS A 337 17.56 0.40 10.47
C HIS A 337 18.69 -0.06 9.55
N ASP A 338 19.32 -1.18 9.89
CA ASP A 338 20.43 -1.79 9.15
C ASP A 338 20.02 -2.18 7.72
N PHE A 339 18.75 -2.55 7.51
CA PHE A 339 18.24 -2.85 6.19
C PHE A 339 18.21 -1.58 5.33
N VAL A 340 17.73 -0.47 5.90
CA VAL A 340 17.66 0.83 5.21
C VAL A 340 19.07 1.28 4.82
N SER A 341 20.00 1.30 5.76
CA SER A 341 21.35 1.80 5.51
C SER A 341 22.13 0.97 4.51
N LYS A 342 21.92 -0.35 4.55
CA LYS A 342 22.63 -1.28 3.68
C LYS A 342 22.01 -1.38 2.29
N TYR A 343 20.69 -1.47 2.17
CA TYR A 343 20.04 -1.88 0.92
C TYR A 343 19.31 -0.76 0.18
N LEU A 344 19.17 0.42 0.78
CA LEU A 344 18.55 1.58 0.13
C LEU A 344 19.60 2.68 -0.12
N ASP A 345 19.40 3.47 -1.17
CA ASP A 345 20.36 4.51 -1.56
C ASP A 345 20.37 5.63 -0.52
N SER A 346 21.51 5.91 0.10
CA SER A 346 21.60 6.89 1.20
C SER A 346 21.18 8.30 0.77
N ARG A 347 21.19 8.62 -0.53
CA ARG A 347 20.74 9.93 -1.03
C ARG A 347 19.22 10.14 -0.87
N LEU A 348 18.44 9.09 -0.61
CA LEU A 348 17.01 9.19 -0.34
C LEU A 348 16.71 9.75 1.06
N CYS A 349 17.69 9.79 1.97
CA CYS A 349 17.51 10.32 3.32
C CYS A 349 16.32 9.71 4.04
N ILE A 350 16.30 8.38 4.08
CA ILE A 350 15.19 7.60 4.60
C ILE A 350 15.19 7.62 6.12
N ASN A 351 14.01 7.89 6.68
CA ASN A 351 13.69 7.68 8.08
C ASN A 351 12.50 6.71 8.14
N VAL A 352 12.61 5.66 8.94
CA VAL A 352 11.59 4.61 9.02
C VAL A 352 10.78 4.71 10.31
N THR A 353 9.47 4.50 10.19
CA THR A 353 8.58 4.18 11.30
C THR A 353 7.89 2.86 10.97
N ASN A 354 8.11 1.84 11.80
CA ASN A 354 7.48 0.53 11.64
C ASN A 354 6.17 0.49 12.40
N ILE A 355 5.13 -0.04 11.77
CA ILE A 355 3.79 -0.20 12.34
C ILE A 355 3.41 -1.67 12.27
N ASN A 356 3.54 -2.36 13.39
CA ASN A 356 3.12 -3.75 13.56
C ASN A 356 1.63 -3.76 13.93
N ILE A 357 0.75 -4.11 13.00
CA ILE A 357 -0.70 -3.98 13.16
C ILE A 357 -1.42 -5.24 12.66
N ASN A 358 -2.29 -5.82 13.48
CA ASN A 358 -3.13 -6.92 13.02
C ASN A 358 -4.32 -6.37 12.26
N VAL A 359 -4.32 -6.45 10.94
CA VAL A 359 -5.47 -6.03 10.11
C VAL A 359 -6.46 -7.19 10.00
N ALA A 360 -5.97 -8.43 9.99
CA ALA A 360 -6.80 -9.62 10.13
C ALA A 360 -7.33 -9.80 11.56
N LYS A 361 -8.54 -10.35 11.65
CA LYS A 361 -9.07 -10.89 12.90
C LYS A 361 -8.27 -12.12 13.34
N ILE A 362 -8.10 -12.25 14.66
CA ILE A 362 -7.44 -13.40 15.28
C ILE A 362 -8.50 -14.18 16.04
N TYR A 363 -8.65 -15.47 15.70
CA TYR A 363 -9.62 -16.37 16.31
C TYR A 363 -8.90 -17.38 17.21
N ASP A 364 -9.55 -17.80 18.30
CA ASP A 364 -9.08 -18.96 19.08
C ASP A 364 -9.61 -20.24 18.43
N ALA A 365 -8.70 -21.12 18.01
CA ALA A 365 -9.00 -22.40 17.40
C ALA A 365 -9.39 -23.45 18.47
N PHE A 366 -10.33 -23.12 19.35
CA PHE A 366 -10.89 -23.99 20.38
C PHE A 366 -9.83 -24.73 21.21
N GLY A 367 -8.79 -24.02 21.65
CA GLY A 367 -7.69 -24.59 22.45
C GLY A 367 -6.53 -25.18 21.65
N LEU A 368 -6.55 -25.12 20.31
CA LEU A 368 -5.43 -25.51 19.44
C LEU A 368 -4.46 -24.35 19.14
N GLY A 369 -4.74 -23.15 19.67
CA GLY A 369 -3.95 -21.94 19.46
C GLY A 369 -4.74 -20.82 18.80
N LYS A 370 -4.07 -19.71 18.47
CA LYS A 370 -4.65 -18.57 17.76
C LYS A 370 -4.40 -18.68 16.26
N LEU A 371 -5.40 -18.38 15.45
CA LEU A 371 -5.32 -18.39 13.99
C LEU A 371 -5.76 -17.05 13.41
N ALA A 372 -5.04 -16.58 12.40
CA ALA A 372 -5.42 -15.47 11.56
C ALA A 372 -5.38 -15.94 10.10
N ASN A 373 -6.29 -15.43 9.28
CA ASN A 373 -6.26 -15.71 7.85
C ASN A 373 -5.10 -14.91 7.21
N PRO A 374 -4.08 -15.58 6.64
CA PRO A 374 -2.93 -14.89 6.07
C PRO A 374 -3.30 -14.05 4.84
N MET A 375 -4.40 -14.37 4.14
CA MET A 375 -4.91 -13.56 3.06
C MET A 375 -5.44 -12.22 3.59
N ASP A 376 -6.33 -12.27 4.58
CA ASP A 376 -6.92 -11.07 5.19
C ASP A 376 -5.82 -10.21 5.82
N ALA A 377 -4.78 -10.84 6.38
CA ALA A 377 -3.62 -10.14 6.93
C ALA A 377 -2.80 -9.44 5.84
N HIS A 378 -2.79 -9.99 4.62
CA HIS A 378 -2.07 -9.42 3.48
C HIS A 378 -2.81 -8.28 2.80
N ILE A 379 -4.14 -8.34 2.71
CA ILE A 379 -4.92 -7.36 1.92
C ILE A 379 -5.69 -6.36 2.78
N GLY A 380 -5.97 -6.65 4.05
CA GLY A 380 -6.90 -5.88 4.89
C GLY A 380 -6.43 -4.49 5.34
N TYR A 381 -5.25 -4.01 4.92
CA TYR A 381 -4.71 -2.73 5.39
C TYR A 381 -5.49 -1.52 4.87
N ASP A 382 -6.00 -1.61 3.65
CA ASP A 382 -6.69 -0.52 2.95
C ASP A 382 -8.11 -0.28 3.48
N THR A 383 -8.63 -1.21 4.28
CA THR A 383 -9.92 -1.14 4.96
C THR A 383 -9.80 -1.02 6.48
N ASP A 384 -8.62 -1.11 7.08
CA ASP A 384 -8.47 -0.96 8.53
C ASP A 384 -8.49 0.51 8.96
N ASP A 385 -9.48 0.88 9.79
CA ASP A 385 -9.68 2.27 10.20
C ASP A 385 -8.49 2.86 10.98
N ARG A 386 -7.67 2.04 11.66
CA ARG A 386 -6.46 2.54 12.33
C ARG A 386 -5.37 2.86 11.31
N VAL A 387 -5.21 2.05 10.26
CA VAL A 387 -4.28 2.32 9.15
C VAL A 387 -4.68 3.62 8.46
N ILE A 388 -5.96 3.77 8.11
CA ILE A 388 -6.50 5.00 7.52
C ILE A 388 -6.23 6.21 8.42
N ALA A 389 -6.54 6.10 9.72
CA ALA A 389 -6.33 7.17 10.68
C ALA A 389 -4.85 7.57 10.84
N LEU A 390 -3.94 6.60 10.82
CA LEU A 390 -2.50 6.84 10.85
C LEU A 390 -2.03 7.57 9.58
N ILE A 391 -2.49 7.15 8.39
CA ILE A 391 -2.17 7.84 7.14
C ILE A 391 -2.73 9.27 7.16
N ALA A 392 -3.98 9.44 7.57
CA ALA A 392 -4.66 10.72 7.58
C ALA A 392 -4.06 11.73 8.57
N LYS A 393 -3.81 11.31 9.83
CA LYS A 393 -3.54 12.22 10.96
C LYS A 393 -2.26 11.90 11.75
N GLY A 394 -1.55 10.85 11.35
CA GLY A 394 -0.27 10.48 11.95
C GLY A 394 -0.37 10.08 13.42
N ILE A 395 0.74 10.21 14.13
CA ILE A 395 0.86 9.87 15.55
C ILE A 395 1.61 10.96 16.32
N ALA A 396 1.35 11.03 17.62
CA ALA A 396 2.03 11.90 18.58
C ALA A 396 1.94 13.39 18.25
N ASN A 397 0.81 13.82 17.69
CA ASN A 397 0.51 15.21 17.40
C ASN A 397 -0.92 15.57 17.85
N ASP A 398 -1.27 16.85 17.80
CA ASP A 398 -2.59 17.38 18.20
C ASP A 398 -3.73 16.83 17.33
N LYS A 399 -3.45 16.48 16.07
CA LYS A 399 -4.41 15.90 15.12
C LYS A 399 -4.57 14.39 15.24
N THR A 400 -3.71 13.67 15.98
CA THR A 400 -3.76 12.20 16.07
C THR A 400 -5.17 11.72 16.45
N ALA A 401 -5.71 10.81 15.63
CA ALA A 401 -7.09 10.34 15.74
C ALA A 401 -7.37 9.59 17.06
N PRO A 402 -8.60 9.66 17.60
CA PRO A 402 -8.97 8.95 18.83
C PRO A 402 -8.70 7.44 18.77
N ILE A 403 -9.09 6.78 17.67
CA ILE A 403 -8.87 5.33 17.50
C ILE A 403 -7.39 4.94 17.61
N VAL A 404 -6.48 5.80 17.12
CA VAL A 404 -5.03 5.56 17.24
C VAL A 404 -4.56 5.73 18.68
N LYS A 405 -5.03 6.78 19.38
CA LYS A 405 -4.69 7.02 20.79
C LYS A 405 -5.17 5.89 21.71
N GLU A 406 -6.33 5.32 21.40
CA GLU A 406 -6.97 4.27 22.19
C GLU A 406 -6.42 2.87 21.88
N ARG A 407 -6.09 2.60 20.60
CA ARG A 407 -5.84 1.24 20.10
C ARG A 407 -4.38 0.98 19.76
N CYS A 408 -3.55 2.00 19.62
CA CYS A 408 -2.15 1.85 19.23
C CYS A 408 -1.19 2.27 20.35
N ARG A 409 -0.14 1.47 20.54
CA ARG A 409 0.97 1.79 21.43
C ARG A 409 2.14 2.35 20.64
N TRP A 410 2.66 3.52 21.02
CA TRP A 410 3.84 4.10 20.42
C TRP A 410 5.09 3.86 21.27
N ILE A 411 6.15 3.38 20.61
CA ILE A 411 7.50 3.22 21.14
C ILE A 411 8.40 4.18 20.36
N ARG A 412 8.75 5.29 21.01
CA ARG A 412 9.64 6.31 20.43
C ARG A 412 11.08 5.78 20.39
N THR A 413 11.70 5.86 19.23
CA THR A 413 13.15 5.62 19.06
C THR A 413 13.94 6.91 19.28
N ILE A 414 15.17 6.78 19.77
CA ILE A 414 16.16 7.87 19.86
C ILE A 414 17.42 7.42 19.14
N ASP A 415 18.10 8.38 18.51
CA ASP A 415 19.38 8.17 17.83
C ASP A 415 20.55 7.99 18.82
#